data_AF-D5KBI3-F1
#
_entry.id   AF-D5KBI3-F1
#
_cell.length_a   1.000
_cell.length_b   1.000
_cell.length_c   1.000
_cell.angle_alpha   90.00
_cell.angle_beta   90.00
_cell.angle_gamma   90.00
#
_symmetry.space_group_name_H-M   'P 1'
#
loop_
_entity.id
_entity.type
_entity.pdbx_description
1 polymer ?
#
loop_
_entity_poly.entity_id
_entity_poly.type
_entity_poly.pdbx_seq_one_letter_code
_entity_poly.pdbx_strand_id
1 'polypeptide(L)' 'GLAYVIGWTGGYVLLLVLLASQIRRFGKFTAPEFVGERYGSQGARVIAAMISIAISVIYCVAQFKGIA' A
#
# COMPACT_ATOMS: atom_id res chain seq x y z
N GLY A 1 -24.60 -8.92 -0.42
CA GLY A 1 -24.43 -8.78 -1.87
C GLY A 1 -23.94 -7.39 -2.25
N LEU A 2 -24.85 -6.40 -2.29
CA LEU A 2 -24.54 -5.04 -2.77
C LEU A 2 -23.52 -4.28 -1.92
N ALA A 3 -23.54 -4.45 -0.59
CA ALA A 3 -22.55 -3.81 0.29
C ALA A 3 -21.10 -4.24 -0.02
N TYR A 4 -20.89 -5.49 -0.44
CA TYR A 4 -19.56 -5.97 -0.86
C TYR A 4 -19.12 -5.32 -2.18
N VAL A 5 -20.02 -5.24 -3.16
CA VAL A 5 -19.75 -4.63 -4.48
C VAL A 5 -19.48 -3.13 -4.34
N ILE A 6 -20.30 -2.42 -3.56
CA ILE A 6 -20.14 -0.98 -3.31
C ILE A 6 -18.88 -0.72 -2.48
N GLY A 7 -18.62 -1.53 -1.46
CA GLY A 7 -17.42 -1.41 -0.63
C GLY A 7 -16.14 -1.64 -1.44
N TRP A 8 -16.12 -2.64 -2.31
CA TRP A 8 -14.97 -2.91 -3.16
C TRP A 8 -14.77 -1.83 -4.22
N THR A 9 -15.80 -1.50 -5.00
CA THR A 9 -15.69 -0.48 -6.06
C THR A 9 -15.36 0.90 -5.49
N GLY A 10 -16.04 1.32 -4.42
CA GLY A 10 -15.76 2.58 -3.73
C GLY A 10 -14.34 2.62 -3.15
N GLY A 11 -13.89 1.53 -2.51
CA GLY A 11 -12.54 1.42 -1.99
C GLY A 11 -11.47 1.51 -3.10
N TYR A 12 -11.70 0.84 -4.23
CA TYR A 12 -10.77 0.85 -5.36
C TYR A 12 -10.66 2.25 -5.99
N VAL A 13 -11.78 2.93 -6.18
CA VAL A 13 -11.81 4.32 -6.69
C VAL A 13 -11.09 5.25 -5.71
N LEU A 14 -11.33 5.12 -4.41
CA LEU A 14 -10.66 5.93 -3.40
C LEU A 14 -9.14 5.72 -3.43
N LEU A 15 -8.68 4.47 -3.51
CA LEU A 15 -7.25 4.15 -3.67
C LEU A 15 -6.66 4.77 -4.94
N LEU A 16 -7.36 4.70 -6.07
CA LEU A 16 -6.88 5.31 -7.32
C LEU A 16 -6.79 6.84 -7.22
N VAL A 17 -7.78 7.50 -6.61
CA VAL A 17 -7.79 8.96 -6.49
C VAL A 17 -6.75 9.44 -5.48
N LEU A 18 -6.61 8.77 -4.34
CA LEU A 18 -5.71 9.22 -3.27
C LEU A 18 -4.27 8.73 -3.48
N LEU A 19 -4.07 7.45 -3.75
CA LEU A 19 -2.73 6.87 -3.81
C LEU A 19 -2.11 7.02 -5.21
N ALA A 20 -2.83 6.63 -6.27
CA ALA A 20 -2.27 6.69 -7.62
C ALA A 20 -2.04 8.14 -8.09
N SER A 21 -2.88 9.10 -7.67
CA SER A 21 -2.65 10.53 -7.92
C SER A 21 -1.36 11.04 -7.26
N GLN A 22 -1.11 10.66 -6.00
CA GLN A 22 0.14 11.05 -5.32
C GLN A 22 1.35 10.38 -5.98
N ILE A 23 1.28 9.08 -6.30
CA ILE A 23 2.39 8.37 -6.95
C ILE A 23 2.75 8.99 -8.32
N ARG A 24 1.75 9.37 -9.14
CA ARG A 24 1.99 10.05 -10.44
C ARG A 24 2.70 11.39 -10.30
N ARG A 25 2.52 12.12 -9.19
CA ARG A 25 3.18 13.40 -8.94
C ARG A 25 4.61 13.25 -8.44
N PHE A 26 4.91 12.18 -7.70
CA PHE A 26 6.24 11.95 -7.13
C PHE A 26 7.17 11.15 -8.03
N GLY A 27 6.65 10.41 -9.02
CA GLY A 27 7.48 9.71 -10.02
C GLY A 27 8.32 8.55 -9.47
N LYS A 28 8.06 8.10 -8.23
CA LYS A 28 8.72 6.96 -7.59
C LYS A 28 7.76 5.79 -7.52
N PHE A 29 8.25 4.58 -7.76
CA PHE A 29 7.41 3.38 -7.91
C PHE A 29 7.25 2.56 -6.62
N THR A 30 7.94 2.95 -5.55
CA THR A 30 8.04 2.16 -4.32
C THR A 30 7.67 2.99 -3.08
N ALA A 31 6.76 2.46 -2.24
CA ALA A 31 6.33 3.10 -1.00
C ALA A 31 7.49 3.53 -0.06
N PRO A 32 8.53 2.71 0.19
CA PRO A 32 9.64 3.14 1.05
C PRO A 32 10.48 4.28 0.46
N GLU A 33 10.62 4.36 -0.86
CA GLU A 33 11.34 5.46 -1.51
C GLU A 33 10.58 6.77 -1.42
N PHE A 34 9.24 6.72 -1.56
CA PHE A 34 8.38 7.88 -1.34
C PHE A 34 8.52 8.42 0.09
N VAL A 35 8.48 7.54 1.10
CA VAL A 35 8.65 7.94 2.50
C VAL A 35 10.07 8.46 2.77
N GLY A 36 11.09 7.81 2.21
CA GLY A 36 12.49 8.22 2.35
C GLY A 36 12.75 9.64 1.84
N GLU A 37 12.26 9.98 0.65
CA GLU A 37 12.42 11.33 0.10
C GLU A 37 11.53 12.37 0.80
N ARG A 38 10.29 12.01 1.18
CA ARG A 38 9.38 12.94 1.89
C ARG A 38 9.96 13.43 3.22
N TYR A 39 10.68 12.57 3.94
CA TYR A 39 11.29 12.90 5.23
C TYR A 39 12.80 13.16 5.16
N GLY A 40 13.41 13.05 3.96
CA GLY A 40 14.86 13.24 3.77
C GLY A 40 15.74 12.32 4.62
N SER A 41 15.21 11.19 5.10
CA SER A 41 15.87 10.33 6.09
C SER A 41 15.99 8.89 5.60
N GLN A 42 17.23 8.40 5.58
CA GLN A 42 17.54 7.01 5.25
C GLN A 42 16.94 6.03 6.27
N GLY A 43 16.84 6.43 7.54
CA GLY A 43 16.18 5.63 8.59
C GLY A 43 14.69 5.43 8.30
N ALA A 44 13.98 6.50 7.90
CA ALA A 44 12.56 6.42 7.55
C ALA A 44 12.29 5.50 6.35
N ARG A 45 13.20 5.48 5.35
CA ARG A 45 13.14 4.56 4.21
C ARG A 45 13.22 3.10 4.66
N VAL A 46 14.18 2.77 5.54
CA VAL A 46 14.38 1.41 6.04
C VAL A 46 13.19 0.93 6.85
N ILE A 47 12.66 1.78 7.75
CA ILE A 47 11.48 1.46 8.54
C ILE A 47 10.27 1.22 7.62
N ALA A 48 10.04 2.08 6.63
CA ALA A 48 8.95 1.90 5.67
C ALA A 48 9.10 0.60 4.86
N ALA A 49 10.32 0.21 4.50
CA ALA A 49 10.59 -1.03 3.79
C ALA A 49 10.27 -2.26 4.66
N MET A 50 10.69 -2.24 5.93
CA MET A 50 10.40 -3.31 6.89
C MET A 50 8.90 -3.49 7.12
N ILE A 51 8.16 -2.38 7.27
CA ILE A 51 6.70 -2.41 7.42
C ILE A 51 6.04 -2.99 6.16
N SER A 52 6.50 -2.56 4.97
CA SER A 52 5.97 -3.08 3.70
C SER A 52 6.14 -4.60 3.60
N ILE A 53 7.31 -5.13 3.98
CA ILE A 53 7.58 -6.57 3.99
C ILE A 53 6.66 -7.29 4.99
N ALA A 54 6.52 -6.76 6.21
CA ALA A 54 5.65 -7.34 7.23
C ALA A 54 4.19 -7.44 6.77
N ILE A 55 3.66 -6.38 6.15
CA ILE A 55 2.30 -6.37 5.58
C ILE A 55 2.17 -7.45 4.50
N SER A 56 3.14 -7.55 3.58
CA SER A 56 3.13 -8.59 2.54
C SER A 56 3.13 -10.00 3.13
N VAL A 57 3.95 -10.26 4.15
CA VAL A 57 4.00 -11.58 4.81
C VAL A 57 2.68 -11.90 5.49
N ILE A 58 2.12 -10.97 6.28
CA ILE A 58 0.84 -11.15 6.98
C ILE A 58 -0.28 -11.43 5.96
N TYR A 59 -0.33 -10.64 4.88
CA TYR A 59 -1.31 -10.83 3.82
C TYR A 59 -1.17 -12.20 3.16
N CYS A 60 0.05 -12.62 2.79
CA CYS A 60 0.29 -13.94 2.23
C CYS A 60 -0.16 -15.06 3.17
N VAL A 61 0.18 -14.99 4.46
CA VAL A 61 -0.24 -15.98 5.47
C VAL A 61 -1.78 -16.04 5.57
N ALA A 62 -2.44 -14.87 5.57
CA ALA A 62 -3.90 -14.80 5.57
C ALA A 62 -4.51 -15.41 4.30
N GLN A 63 -3.91 -15.19 3.12
CA GLN A 63 -4.34 -15.82 1.86
C GLN A 63 -4.19 -17.35 1.92
N PHE A 64 -3.05 -17.86 2.40
CA PHE A 64 -2.85 -19.32 2.54
C PHE A 64 -3.84 -19.96 3.51
N LYS A 65 -4.15 -19.29 4.63
CA LYS A 65 -5.17 -19.78 5.59
C LYS A 65 -6.60 -19.62 5.08
N GLY A 66 -6.89 -18.58 4.29
CA GLY A 66 -8.22 -18.31 3.76
C GLY A 66 -8.59 -19.12 2.51
N ILE A 67 -7.62 -19.80 1.89
CA ILE A 67 -7.83 -20.75 0.77
C ILE A 67 -8.17 -22.17 1.29
N ALA A 68 -7.93 -22.45 2.58
CA ALA A 68 -8.20 -23.74 3.23
C ALA A 68 -9.65 -23.87 3.72
#